data_AF-A0A7C1WP55-F1
#
_entry.id   AF-A0A7C1WP55-F1
#
_cell.length_a   1.000
_cell.length_b   1.000
_cell.length_c   1.000
_cell.angle_alpha   90.00
_cell.angle_beta   90.00
_cell.angle_gamma   90.00
#
_symmetry.space_group_name_H-M   'P 1'
#
loop_
_entity.id
_entity.type
_entity.pdbx_description
1 polymer ?
#
loop_
_entity_poly.entity_id
_entity_poly.type
_entity_poly.pdbx_seq_one_letter_code
_entity_poly.pdbx_strand_id
1 'polypeptide(L)'
;MKKRINTFAGLALMLLAGNVQAFDSHVVGLAESHCYGQAMVGMDSVINSRLGVPAEHALGLSLNSSLHVAMEDVYSTSMLNTILAAYLWNDTPHSYAIKVFYACAARSGALLQSASN
;
A
#
# COMPACT_ATOMS: atom_id res chain seq x y z
N MET A 1 16.20 -42.59 -26.59
CA MET A 1 15.33 -41.46 -26.99
C MET A 1 14.33 -41.16 -25.87
N LYS A 2 14.61 -40.27 -24.90
CA LYS A 2 13.65 -39.94 -23.83
C LYS A 2 13.88 -38.60 -23.08
N LYS A 3 14.72 -37.70 -23.62
CA LYS A 3 15.13 -36.44 -22.93
C LYS A 3 14.66 -35.14 -23.60
N ARG A 4 13.95 -35.19 -24.74
CA ARG A 4 13.58 -33.97 -25.50
C ARG A 4 12.15 -33.46 -25.29
N ILE A 5 11.29 -34.21 -24.59
CA ILE A 5 9.87 -33.84 -24.42
C ILE A 5 9.67 -32.85 -23.26
N ASN A 6 10.50 -32.89 -22.20
CA ASN A 6 10.35 -31.99 -21.04
C ASN A 6 10.75 -30.54 -21.31
N THR A 7 11.56 -30.26 -22.33
CA THR A 7 12.08 -28.91 -22.56
C THR A 7 11.06 -27.99 -23.24
N PHE A 8 10.16 -28.55 -24.05
CA PHE A 8 9.12 -27.78 -24.74
C PHE A 8 7.96 -27.35 -23.83
N ALA A 9 7.60 -28.17 -22.85
CA ALA A 9 6.54 -27.84 -21.89
C ALA A 9 6.92 -26.65 -20.99
N GLY A 10 8.19 -26.56 -20.58
CA GLY A 10 8.68 -25.43 -19.76
C GLY A 10 8.68 -24.09 -20.50
N LEU A 11 8.97 -24.10 -21.80
CA LEU A 11 8.99 -22.88 -22.62
C LEU A 11 7.58 -22.36 -22.89
N ALA A 12 6.60 -23.25 -23.08
CA ALA A 12 5.20 -22.88 -23.25
C ALA A 12 4.58 -22.26 -21.98
N LEU A 13 4.99 -22.74 -20.80
CA LEU A 13 4.50 -22.20 -19.52
C LEU A 13 5.04 -20.79 -19.22
N MET A 14 6.27 -20.47 -19.64
CA MET A 14 6.84 -19.12 -19.50
C MET A 14 6.18 -18.10 -20.44
N LEU A 15 5.74 -18.51 -21.64
CA LEU A 15 5.10 -17.61 -22.60
C LEU A 15 3.69 -17.17 -22.19
N LEU A 16 3.02 -17.93 -21.32
CA LEU A 16 1.69 -17.58 -20.79
C LEU A 16 1.75 -16.59 -19.61
N ALA A 17 2.91 -16.39 -18.99
CA ALA A 17 3.08 -15.46 -17.88
C ALA A 17 3.31 -13.99 -18.32
N GLY A 18 3.41 -13.73 -19.63
CA GLY A 18 3.95 -12.48 -20.17
C GLY A 18 2.98 -11.29 -20.33
N ASN A 19 1.67 -11.43 -20.12
CA ASN A 19 0.72 -10.37 -20.50
C ASN A 19 -0.38 -10.04 -19.48
N VAL A 20 -0.23 -10.44 -18.22
CA VAL A 20 -1.06 -9.83 -17.16
C VAL A 20 -0.39 -8.53 -16.75
N GLN A 21 -0.66 -7.46 -17.50
CA GLN A 21 -0.42 -6.10 -17.04
C GLN A 21 -1.32 -5.91 -15.81
N ALA A 22 -0.79 -6.20 -14.62
CA ALA A 22 -1.53 -6.09 -13.35
C ALA A 22 -1.90 -4.64 -13.02
N PHE A 23 -1.33 -3.67 -13.73
CA PHE A 23 -1.58 -2.25 -13.60
C PHE A 23 -1.90 -1.66 -14.97
N ASP A 24 -3.19 -1.44 -15.23
CA ASP A 24 -3.60 -0.43 -16.19
C ASP A 24 -3.32 0.92 -15.50
N SER A 25 -2.27 1.63 -15.95
CA SER A 25 -1.85 2.89 -15.33
C SER A 25 -2.82 4.00 -15.74
N HIS A 26 -4.06 3.93 -15.23
CA HIS A 26 -4.91 5.11 -15.22
C HIS A 26 -4.18 6.20 -14.45
N VAL A 27 -4.04 7.36 -15.07
CA VAL A 27 -3.48 8.56 -14.44
C VAL A 27 -4.45 8.97 -13.33
N VAL A 28 -4.19 8.48 -12.12
CA VAL A 28 -4.89 8.88 -10.90
C VAL A 28 -4.41 10.28 -10.51
N GLY A 29 -5.34 11.15 -10.12
CA GLY A 29 -5.00 12.48 -9.63
C GLY A 29 -4.13 12.44 -8.37
N LEU A 30 -3.56 13.61 -8.00
CA LEU A 30 -2.65 13.69 -6.85
C LEU A 30 -3.32 13.27 -5.53
N ALA A 31 -4.61 13.56 -5.36
CA ALA A 31 -5.35 13.14 -4.17
C ALA A 31 -5.57 11.62 -4.15
N GLU A 32 -5.90 11.04 -5.29
CA GLU A 32 -6.10 9.59 -5.46
C GLU A 32 -4.80 8.82 -5.24
N SER A 33 -3.67 9.34 -5.75
CA SER A 33 -2.35 8.74 -5.54
C SER A 33 -1.92 8.79 -4.07
N HIS A 34 -2.24 9.87 -3.34
CA HIS A 34 -2.00 9.95 -1.90
C HIS A 34 -2.81 8.90 -1.12
N CYS A 35 -4.11 8.80 -1.39
CA CYS A 35 -4.96 7.81 -0.74
C CYS A 35 -4.59 6.37 -1.09
N TYR A 36 -4.18 6.13 -2.34
CA TYR A 36 -3.64 4.84 -2.76
C TYR A 36 -2.35 4.50 -2.01
N GLY A 37 -1.41 5.44 -1.90
CA GLY A 37 -0.17 5.24 -1.15
C GLY A 37 -0.41 4.89 0.31
N GLN A 38 -1.30 5.62 0.99
CA GLN A 38 -1.67 5.31 2.38
C GLN A 38 -2.33 3.93 2.51
N ALA A 39 -3.18 3.55 1.56
CA ALA A 39 -3.79 2.22 1.53
C ALA A 39 -2.77 1.10 1.36
N MET A 40 -1.74 1.29 0.52
CA MET A 40 -0.67 0.31 0.32
C MET A 40 0.20 0.15 1.57
N VAL A 41 0.54 1.25 2.26
CA VAL A 41 1.25 1.17 3.55
C VAL A 41 0.44 0.41 4.60
N GLY A 42 -0.88 0.67 4.65
CA GLY A 42 -1.78 -0.08 5.52
C GLY A 42 -1.81 -1.57 5.18
N MET A 43 -1.91 -1.92 3.91
CA MET A 43 -1.91 -3.31 3.44
C MET A 43 -0.63 -4.05 3.85
N ASP A 44 0.53 -3.44 3.58
CA ASP A 44 1.83 -4.01 3.94
C ASP A 44 1.97 -4.18 5.46
N SER A 45 1.45 -3.23 6.24
CA SER A 45 1.44 -3.31 7.70
C SER A 45 0.62 -4.51 8.23
N VAL A 46 -0.51 -4.86 7.59
CA VAL A 46 -1.26 -6.09 7.93
C VAL A 46 -0.45 -7.34 7.56
N ILE A 47 0.28 -7.33 6.45
CA ILE A 47 1.15 -8.45 6.06
C ILE A 47 2.27 -8.62 7.09
N ASN A 48 2.94 -7.52 7.45
CA ASN A 48 4.01 -7.48 8.43
C ASN A 48 3.57 -7.99 9.81
N SER A 49 2.39 -7.60 10.28
CA SER A 49 1.86 -8.09 11.56
C SER A 49 1.67 -9.61 11.57
N ARG A 50 1.19 -10.18 10.45
CA ARG A 50 1.01 -11.64 10.29
C ARG A 50 2.32 -12.39 10.17
N LEU A 51 3.37 -11.73 9.68
CA LEU A 51 4.73 -12.27 9.63
C LEU A 51 5.47 -12.11 10.96
N GLY A 52 4.84 -11.50 11.98
CA GLY A 52 5.45 -11.28 13.30
C GLY A 52 6.51 -10.17 13.30
N VAL A 53 6.53 -9.31 12.28
CA VAL A 53 7.35 -8.09 12.30
C VAL A 53 6.79 -7.18 13.40
N PRO A 54 7.61 -6.58 14.28
CA PRO A 54 7.14 -5.61 15.26
C PRO A 54 6.70 -4.28 14.63
N ALA A 55 5.68 -3.64 15.21
CA ALA A 55 5.12 -2.39 14.67
C ALA A 55 6.13 -1.24 14.65
N GLU A 56 7.09 -1.26 15.57
CA GLU A 56 8.15 -0.27 15.72
C GLU A 56 8.99 -0.16 14.44
N HIS A 57 9.15 -1.26 13.70
CA HIS A 57 9.92 -1.27 12.45
C HIS A 57 9.21 -0.54 11.31
N ALA A 58 7.89 -0.40 11.38
CA ALA A 58 7.10 0.33 10.38
C ALA A 58 7.00 1.84 10.70
N LEU A 59 7.39 2.29 11.91
CA LEU A 59 7.26 3.70 12.33
C LEU A 59 7.98 4.66 11.39
N GLY A 60 9.13 4.25 10.84
CA GLY A 60 9.90 5.05 9.88
C GLY A 60 9.12 5.45 8.64
N LEU A 61 8.10 4.68 8.23
CA LEU A 61 7.23 4.99 7.09
C LEU A 61 6.29 6.18 7.36
N SER A 62 6.11 6.55 8.63
CA SER A 62 5.30 7.69 9.03
C SER A 62 6.11 8.97 9.29
N LEU A 63 7.43 8.95 9.14
CA LEU A 63 8.26 10.14 9.30
C LEU A 63 7.96 11.17 8.21
N ASN A 64 7.81 12.44 8.60
CA ASN A 64 7.66 13.52 7.63
C ASN A 64 9.05 13.97 7.13
N SER A 65 9.50 13.39 6.01
CA SER A 65 10.82 13.67 5.42
C SER A 65 11.04 15.13 4.99
N SER A 66 10.00 15.97 4.98
CA SER A 66 10.11 17.40 4.68
C SER A 66 10.78 18.21 5.79
N LEU A 67 10.92 17.64 7.00
CA LEU A 67 11.37 18.31 8.23
C LEU A 67 12.75 17.81 8.72
N HIS A 68 13.62 17.36 7.80
CA HIS A 68 14.97 16.85 8.11
C HIS A 68 15.96 17.85 8.73
N VAL A 69 15.52 19.04 9.20
CA VAL A 69 16.43 20.11 9.69
C VAL A 69 16.30 20.40 11.19
N ALA A 70 15.41 19.79 11.97
CA ALA A 70 15.33 20.11 13.41
C ALA A 70 14.93 18.92 14.31
N MET A 71 15.93 18.31 14.95
CA MET A 71 16.00 17.67 16.28
C MET A 71 14.85 16.82 16.88
N GLU A 72 13.74 16.56 16.21
CA GLU A 72 12.66 15.71 16.75
C GLU A 72 11.94 14.97 15.62
N ASP A 73 11.70 13.66 15.80
CA ASP A 73 10.99 12.84 14.82
C ASP A 73 9.53 13.29 14.73
N VAL A 74 9.19 14.06 13.69
CA VAL A 74 7.80 14.46 13.43
C VAL A 74 7.11 13.41 12.57
N TYR A 75 6.22 12.65 13.21
CA TYR A 75 5.42 11.62 12.55
C TYR A 75 4.12 12.19 11.96
N SER A 76 3.76 11.72 10.78
CA SER A 76 2.43 11.88 10.20
C SER A 76 1.42 11.08 11.01
N THR A 77 0.57 11.79 11.77
CA THR A 77 -0.48 11.17 12.59
C THR A 77 -1.42 10.29 11.78
N SER A 78 -1.73 10.65 10.53
CA SER A 78 -2.59 9.83 9.67
C SER A 78 -1.92 8.50 9.31
N MET A 79 -0.63 8.54 8.96
CA MET A 79 0.12 7.35 8.59
C MET A 79 0.39 6.46 9.80
N LEU A 80 0.78 7.05 10.94
CA LEU A 80 0.99 6.33 12.18
C LEU A 80 -0.27 5.56 12.62
N ASN A 81 -1.43 6.21 12.56
CA ASN A 81 -2.71 5.56 12.86
C ASN A 81 -3.03 4.42 11.89
N THR A 82 -2.74 4.60 10.59
CA THR A 82 -2.90 3.54 9.59
C THR A 82 -2.01 2.34 9.90
N ILE A 83 -0.74 2.56 10.24
CA ILE A 83 0.18 1.47 10.59
C ILE A 83 -0.31 0.75 11.85
N LEU A 84 -0.55 1.47 12.95
CA LEU A 84 -0.94 0.84 14.22
C LEU A 84 -2.28 0.09 14.11
N ALA A 85 -3.27 0.66 13.41
CA ALA A 85 -4.55 -0.01 13.22
C ALA A 85 -4.46 -1.24 12.30
N ALA A 86 -3.51 -1.27 11.35
CA ALA A 86 -3.25 -2.43 10.51
C ALA A 86 -2.71 -3.62 11.33
N TYR A 87 -1.87 -3.35 12.32
CA TYR A 87 -1.31 -4.37 13.20
C TYR A 87 -2.35 -5.05 14.08
N LEU A 88 -3.46 -4.38 14.34
CA LEU A 88 -4.60 -4.90 15.11
C LEU A 88 -5.72 -5.43 14.21
N TRP A 89 -5.53 -5.42 12.88
CA TRP A 89 -6.57 -5.83 11.94
C TRP A 89 -6.67 -7.36 11.85
N ASN A 90 -7.89 -7.87 12.01
CA ASN A 90 -8.17 -9.31 12.07
C ASN A 90 -8.59 -9.92 10.73
N ASP A 91 -8.98 -9.10 9.76
CA ASP A 91 -9.41 -9.53 8.43
C ASP A 91 -8.28 -9.36 7.39
N THR A 92 -8.55 -9.52 6.09
CA THR A 92 -7.55 -9.52 5.01
C THR A 92 -6.76 -8.20 4.86
N PRO A 93 -5.51 -8.25 4.34
CA PRO A 93 -4.75 -7.04 4.02
C PRO A 93 -5.47 -6.19 2.96
N HIS A 94 -6.13 -6.85 2.01
CA HIS A 94 -6.92 -6.19 0.98
C HIS A 94 -8.12 -5.43 1.56
N SER A 95 -8.90 -6.03 2.47
CA SER A 95 -10.04 -5.35 3.10
C SER A 95 -9.60 -4.15 3.92
N TYR A 96 -8.42 -4.21 4.55
CA TYR A 96 -7.82 -3.05 5.21
C TYR A 96 -7.44 -1.94 4.23
N ALA A 97 -6.77 -2.29 3.12
CA ALA A 97 -6.39 -1.33 2.08
C ALA A 97 -7.60 -0.58 1.53
N ILE A 98 -8.69 -1.30 1.24
CA ILE A 98 -9.95 -0.73 0.76
C ILE A 98 -10.54 0.23 1.81
N LYS A 99 -10.58 -0.17 3.09
CA LYS A 99 -11.05 0.70 4.19
C LYS A 99 -10.25 2.00 4.28
N VAL A 100 -8.92 1.92 4.21
CA VAL A 100 -8.04 3.10 4.28
C VAL A 100 -8.24 4.00 3.06
N PHE A 101 -8.31 3.42 1.86
CA PHE A 101 -8.53 4.17 0.62
C PHE A 101 -9.82 4.99 0.66
N TYR A 102 -10.95 4.35 1.00
CA TYR A 102 -12.24 5.04 1.09
C TYR A 102 -12.27 6.08 2.21
N ALA A 103 -11.68 5.79 3.37
CA ALA A 103 -11.61 6.76 4.47
C ALA A 103 -10.77 7.99 4.10
N CYS A 104 -9.67 7.81 3.36
CA CYS A 104 -8.87 8.90 2.84
C CYS A 104 -9.64 9.72 1.80
N ALA A 105 -10.23 9.05 0.79
CA ALA A 105 -10.98 9.70 -0.28
C ALA A 105 -12.16 10.54 0.27
N ALA A 106 -12.89 10.02 1.27
CA ALA A 106 -13.98 10.74 1.92
C ALA A 106 -13.52 12.03 2.61
N ARG A 107 -12.33 12.03 3.23
CA ARG A 107 -11.74 13.24 3.87
C ARG A 107 -11.30 14.26 2.83
N SER A 108 -10.70 13.80 1.73
CA SER A 108 -10.28 14.67 0.63
C SER A 108 -11.48 15.36 -0.03
N GLY A 109 -12.60 14.66 -0.20
CA GLY A 109 -13.86 15.25 -0.70
C GLY A 109 -14.45 16.30 0.24
N ALA A 110 -14.41 16.06 1.56
CA ALA A 110 -14.90 17.02 2.56
C ALA A 110 -14.04 18.29 2.67
N LEU A 111 -12.71 18.15 2.56
CA LEU A 111 -11.78 19.30 2.59
C LEU A 111 -11.95 20.21 1.37
N LEU A 112 -12.24 19.65 0.19
CA LEU A 112 -12.53 20.43 -1.03
C LEU A 112 -13.82 21.23 -0.91
N GLN A 113 -14.86 20.72 -0.24
CA GLN A 113 -16.11 21.46 0.00
C GLN A 113 -15.97 22.54 1.08
N SER A 114 -15.10 22.34 2.08
CA SER A 114 -14.85 23.33 3.12
C SER A 114 -13.98 24.50 2.66
N ALA A 115 -13.13 24.30 1.64
CA ALA A 115 -12.27 25.35 1.08
C ALA A 115 -12.94 26.19 -0.03
N SER A 116 -14.13 25.79 -0.47
CA SER A 116 -14.92 26.47 -1.50
C SER A 116 -16.05 27.35 -0.93
N ASN A 117 -16.11 27.54 0.39
CA ASN A 117 -17.09 28.40 1.09
C ASN A 117 -16.39 29.57 1.79
#